data_AF-A0A2E6MXQ3-F1
#
_entry.id   AF-A0A2E6MXQ3-F1
#
_cell.length_a   1.000
_cell.length_b   1.000
_cell.length_c   1.000
_cell.angle_alpha   90.00
_cell.angle_beta   90.00
_cell.angle_gamma   90.00
#
_symmetry.space_group_name_H-M   'P 1'
#
loop_
_entity.id
_entity.type
_entity.pdbx_description
1 polymer ?
#
loop_
_entity_poly.entity_id
_entity_poly.type
_entity_poly.pdbx_seq_one_letter_code
_entity_poly.pdbx_strand_id
1 'polypeptide(L)' 'MAGWEKVLHMIPLIVCSSLVYGATRHENWKIIGQESLKLAVWLLFFTGCVFVVVLLFSFFN' A
#
# COMPACT_ATOMS: atom_id res chain seq x y z
N MET A 1 -7.32 11.12 19.11
CA MET A 1 -6.45 10.24 18.31
C MET A 1 -5.64 11.13 17.39
N ALA A 2 -4.33 11.18 17.60
CA ALA A 2 -3.45 11.99 16.78
C ALA A 2 -3.45 11.45 15.34
N GLY A 3 -3.37 12.32 14.33
CA GLY A 3 -3.43 11.90 12.92
C GLY A 3 -2.39 10.85 12.52
N TRP A 4 -1.29 10.75 13.28
CA TRP A 4 -0.18 9.83 13.06
C TRP A 4 -0.55 8.36 13.31
N GLU A 5 -1.45 8.10 14.26
CA GLU A 5 -1.92 6.75 14.57
C GLU A 5 -2.61 6.11 13.35
N LYS A 6 -3.30 6.93 12.55
CA LYS A 6 -3.99 6.48 11.33
C LYS A 6 -3.01 6.09 10.23
N VAL A 7 -1.88 6.77 10.12
CA VAL A 7 -0.84 6.46 9.13
C VAL A 7 -0.13 5.15 9.49
N LEU A 8 0.05 4.87 10.79
CA LEU A 8 0.64 3.61 11.25
C LEU A 8 -0.22 2.39 10.88
N HIS A 9 -1.54 2.53 10.82
CA HIS A 9 -2.44 1.46 10.34
C HIS A 9 -2.25 1.12 8.86
N MET A 10 -1.66 2.01 8.06
CA MET A 10 -1.41 1.74 6.65
C MET A 10 -0.38 0.62 6.45
N ILE A 11 0.59 0.49 7.37
CA ILE A 11 1.65 -0.51 7.31
C ILE A 11 1.09 -1.95 7.38
N PRO A 12 0.38 -2.36 8.45
CA PRO A 12 -0.17 -3.72 8.51
C PRO A 12 -1.17 -3.98 7.39
N LEU A 13 -1.91 -2.96 6.96
CA LEU A 13 -2.92 -3.10 5.91
C LEU A 13 -2.28 -3.44 4.56
N ILE A 14 -1.25 -2.70 4.16
CA ILE A 14 -0.48 -2.97 2.93
C ILE A 14 0.24 -4.32 3.01
N VAL A 15 0.86 -4.63 4.14
CA VAL A 15 1.61 -5.89 4.32
C VAL A 15 0.66 -7.09 4.22
N CYS A 16 -0.46 -7.08 4.95
CA CYS A 16 -1.43 -8.17 4.91
C CYS A 16 -2.07 -8.32 3.53
N SER A 17 -2.53 -7.22 2.91
CA SER A 17 -3.21 -7.29 1.61
C SER A 17 -2.28 -7.79 0.50
N SER A 18 -1.02 -7.33 0.49
CA SER A 18 -0.04 -7.73 -0.52
C SER A 18 0.43 -9.17 -0.34
N LEU A 19 0.66 -9.60 0.90
CA LEU A 19 1.07 -10.97 1.22
C LEU A 19 -0.03 -11.99 0.89
N VAL A 20 -1.29 -11.69 1.24
CA VAL A 20 -2.44 -12.55 0.92
C VAL A 20 -2.61 -12.68 -0.60
N TYR A 21 -2.42 -11.58 -1.34
CA TYR A 21 -2.46 -11.62 -2.79
C TYR A 21 -1.38 -12.55 -3.38
N GLY A 22 -0.13 -12.40 -2.94
CA GLY A 22 0.96 -13.26 -3.42
C GLY A 22 0.75 -14.73 -3.06
N ALA A 23 0.33 -15.00 -1.82
CA ALA A 23 0.16 -16.35 -1.28
C ALA A 23 -1.02 -17.12 -1.91
N THR A 24 -2.06 -16.42 -2.37
CA THR A 24 -3.21 -17.07 -3.04
C THR A 24 -2.93 -17.38 -4.51
N ARG A 25 -1.99 -16.69 -5.13
CA ARG A 25 -1.72 -16.80 -6.57
C ARG A 25 -0.54 -17.71 -6.90
N HIS A 26 0.38 -17.89 -5.96
CA HIS A 26 1.63 -18.62 -6.20
C HIS A 26 1.91 -19.59 -5.06
N GLU A 27 2.38 -20.79 -5.40
CA GLU A 27 2.79 -21.81 -4.42
C GLU A 27 4.28 -21.70 -4.06
N ASN A 28 5.07 -21.05 -4.93
CA ASN A 28 6.51 -20.88 -4.72
C ASN A 28 6.78 -19.67 -3.83
N TRP A 29 7.34 -19.91 -2.64
CA TRP A 29 7.74 -18.90 -1.66
C TRP A 29 8.53 -17.72 -2.22
N LYS A 30 9.45 -17.95 -3.17
CA LYS A 30 10.22 -16.86 -3.79
C LYS A 30 9.33 -15.93 -4.61
N ILE A 31 8.41 -16.50 -5.38
CA ILE A 31 7.48 -15.75 -6.23
C ILE A 31 6.46 -15.01 -5.36
N ILE A 32 5.94 -15.65 -4.30
CA ILE A 32 5.07 -15.01 -3.32
C ILE A 32 5.72 -13.73 -2.80
N GLY A 33 6.96 -13.80 -2.31
CA GLY A 33 7.65 -12.63 -1.78
C GLY A 33 7.83 -11.51 -2.81
N GLN A 34 8.23 -11.84 -4.04
CA GLN A 34 8.44 -10.86 -5.11
C GLN A 34 7.15 -10.17 -5.53
N GLU A 35 6.08 -10.92 -5.79
CA GLU A 35 4.80 -10.36 -6.22
C GLU A 35 4.12 -9.60 -5.07
N SER A 36 4.25 -10.08 -3.83
CA SER A 36 3.75 -9.34 -2.65
C SER A 36 4.46 -8.00 -2.50
N LEU A 37 5.80 -7.96 -2.58
CA LEU A 37 6.56 -6.70 -2.50
C LEU A 37 6.20 -5.75 -3.64
N LYS A 38 6.10 -6.26 -4.87
CA LYS A 38 5.68 -5.48 -6.03
C LYS A 38 4.29 -4.86 -5.81
N LEU A 39 3.34 -5.63 -5.30
CA LEU A 39 2.00 -5.15 -4.99
C LEU A 39 2.00 -4.11 -3.86
N ALA A 40 2.79 -4.32 -2.81
CA ALA A 40 2.94 -3.37 -1.71
C ALA A 40 3.47 -2.02 -2.19
N VAL A 41 4.50 -2.03 -3.03
CA VAL A 41 5.05 -0.81 -3.66
C VAL A 41 4.00 -0.13 -4.54
N TRP A 42 3.24 -0.92 -5.31
CA TRP A 42 2.18 -0.38 -6.18
C TRP A 42 1.06 0.30 -5.39
N LEU A 43 0.60 -0.32 -4.30
CA LEU A 43 -0.41 0.24 -3.41
C LEU A 43 0.07 1.55 -2.79
N LEU A 44 1.30 1.57 -2.28
CA LEU A 44 1.87 2.75 -1.63
C LEU A 44 2.07 3.90 -2.63
N PHE A 45 2.52 3.58 -3.85
CA PHE A 45 2.63 4.55 -4.94
C PHE A 45 1.27 5.13 -5.33
N PHE A 46 0.27 4.27 -5.54
CA PHE A 46 -1.07 4.69 -5.92
C PHE A 46 -1.72 5.57 -4.85
N THR A 47 -1.69 5.16 -3.58
CA THR A 47 -2.19 5.96 -2.46
C THR A 47 -1.45 7.29 -2.36
N GLY A 48 -0.12 7.30 -2.54
CA GLY A 48 0.67 8.53 -2.58
C GLY A 48 0.27 9.46 -3.72
N CYS A 49 0.08 8.95 -4.93
CA CYS A 49 -0.39 9.73 -6.08
C CYS A 49 -1.76 10.37 -5.82
N VAL A 50 -2.73 9.60 -5.31
CA VAL A 50 -4.05 10.13 -4.96
C VAL A 50 -3.92 11.24 -3.92
N PHE A 51 -3.10 11.03 -2.88
CA PHE A 51 -2.87 12.03 -1.85
C PHE A 51 -2.24 13.32 -2.40
N VAL A 52 -1.25 13.21 -3.28
CA VAL A 52 -0.63 14.36 -3.96
C VAL A 52 -1.64 15.13 -4.80
N VAL A 53 -2.49 14.44 -5.57
CA VAL A 53 -3.54 15.09 -6.36
C VAL A 53 -4.50 15.85 -5.44
N VAL A 54 -5.00 15.23 -4.38
CA VAL A 54 -5.89 15.88 -3.42
C VAL A 54 -5.22 17.09 -2.76
N LEU A 55 -3.94 16.98 -2.41
CA LEU A 55 -3.17 18.07 -1.83
C LEU A 55 -3.06 19.26 -2.80
N LEU A 56 -2.77 19.01 -4.08
CA LEU A 56 -2.73 20.05 -5.10
C LEU A 56 -4.09 20.75 -5.22
N PHE A 57 -5.18 19.98 -5.31
CA PHE A 57 -6.53 20.55 -5.34
C PHE A 57 -6.84 21.41 -4.10
N SER A 58 -6.37 21.01 -2.93
CA SER A 58 -6.52 21.79 -1.70
C SER A 58 -5.75 23.11 -1.71
N PHE A 59 -4.70 23.26 -2.52
CA PHE A 59 -3.99 24.54 -2.68
C PHE A 59 -4.70 25.48 -3.66
N PHE A 60 -5.45 24.93 -4.63
CA PHE A 60 -6.21 25.71 -5.61
C PHE A 60 -7.61 26.10 -5.13
N ASN A 61 -8.07 25.52 -4.01
CA ASN A 61 -9.37 25.79 -3.39
C ASN A 61 -9.22 26.74 -2.18
#